data_AF-A0A523S220-F1
#
_entry.id   AF-A0A523S220-F1
#
_cell.length_a   1.000
_cell.length_b   1.000
_cell.length_c   1.000
_cell.angle_alpha   90.00
_cell.angle_beta   90.00
_cell.angle_gamma   90.00
#
_symmetry.space_group_name_H-M   'P 1'
#
loop_
_entity.id
_entity.type
_entity.pdbx_description
1 polymer ?
#
loop_
_entity_poly.entity_id
_entity_poly.type
_entity_poly.pdbx_seq_one_letter_code
_entity_poly.pdbx_strand_id
1 'polypeptide(L)'
;MSEHKFELEKKNVFESQEEEQTSSIKLIRGCPCFKVFGDEKLCVNNDSVLEIDAIEIDPSIYPFHSNKDSMEEERATDGNVCYVSIFINYPDNKVYCISQGWVLRIHGKDVPGVDLEDAMQFLSTKEISSSAEICSECLYKFILTLGDTFADLLSEKEKTDEVKKYVDKFSLMIAVKHSQTDQRMDSIGTEDDIEEGVDHFQFLRNYLVQLLEQQNYWAQFGDELEKDEVDVWIQELVRMRERLDRLEFQFYSQTLQLRDINEFNMLIKMLEYILRSSDEILILNNEIHSKIRSSKFQELTGTDERFQILGEYAEKSRTVEHNFGNILQILTKL
;
A
#
# COMPACT_ATOMS: atom_id res chain seq x y z
N MET A 1 -27.27 -29.98 -49.63
CA MET A 1 -27.56 -28.55 -49.32
C MET A 1 -27.44 -28.27 -47.81
N SER A 2 -26.48 -28.88 -47.10
CA SER A 2 -26.33 -28.69 -45.64
C SER A 2 -24.88 -28.81 -45.13
N GLU A 3 -23.87 -28.68 -45.99
CA GLU A 3 -22.46 -28.66 -45.56
C GLU A 3 -21.81 -27.29 -45.82
N HIS A 4 -22.19 -26.58 -46.89
CA HIS A 4 -21.70 -25.22 -47.14
C HIS A 4 -22.23 -24.13 -46.19
N LYS A 5 -23.31 -24.41 -45.43
CA LYS A 5 -23.84 -23.44 -44.46
C LYS A 5 -23.09 -23.50 -43.12
N PHE A 6 -22.48 -24.65 -42.79
CA PHE A 6 -21.74 -24.85 -41.54
C PHE A 6 -20.28 -24.33 -41.59
N GLU A 7 -19.69 -24.21 -42.78
CA GLU A 7 -18.35 -23.62 -42.94
C GLU A 7 -18.37 -22.08 -42.97
N LEU A 8 -19.46 -21.46 -43.45
CA LEU A 8 -19.65 -20.00 -43.44
C LEU A 8 -19.98 -19.45 -42.03
N GLU A 9 -20.62 -20.24 -41.17
CA GLU A 9 -20.81 -19.89 -39.76
C GLU A 9 -19.56 -20.13 -38.91
N LYS A 10 -18.66 -21.04 -39.31
CA LYS A 10 -17.35 -21.20 -38.63
C LYS A 10 -16.31 -20.15 -39.04
N LYS A 11 -16.41 -19.59 -40.26
CA LYS A 11 -15.57 -18.44 -40.66
C LYS A 11 -16.00 -17.13 -39.99
N ASN A 12 -17.30 -16.93 -39.75
CA ASN A 12 -17.80 -15.73 -39.05
C ASN A 12 -17.75 -15.82 -37.51
N VAL A 13 -17.23 -16.91 -36.94
CA VAL A 13 -17.02 -17.07 -35.48
C VAL A 13 -15.52 -17.07 -35.14
N PHE A 14 -14.63 -17.06 -36.14
CA PHE A 14 -13.17 -16.98 -35.97
C PHE A 14 -12.57 -15.63 -36.43
N GLU A 15 -13.42 -14.61 -36.61
CA GLU A 15 -13.02 -13.25 -37.02
C GLU A 15 -13.47 -12.16 -36.02
N SER A 16 -13.74 -12.52 -34.76
CA SER A 16 -14.16 -11.53 -33.74
C SER A 16 -13.59 -11.78 -32.34
N GLN A 17 -12.39 -12.36 -32.27
CA GLN A 17 -11.58 -12.40 -31.04
C GLN A 17 -10.08 -12.24 -31.40
N GLU A 18 -9.76 -11.30 -32.27
CA GLU A 18 -8.61 -10.46 -31.92
C GLU A 18 -9.15 -9.56 -30.81
N GLU A 19 -8.85 -9.92 -29.55
CA GLU A 19 -8.81 -8.93 -28.50
C GLU A 19 -7.93 -7.80 -29.05
N GLU A 20 -8.57 -6.70 -29.46
CA GLU A 20 -7.89 -5.40 -29.50
C GLU A 20 -7.19 -5.31 -28.16
N GLN A 21 -5.87 -5.46 -28.17
CA GLN A 21 -5.02 -4.98 -27.10
C GLN A 21 -5.35 -3.50 -26.99
N THR A 22 -6.32 -3.18 -26.13
CA THR A 22 -6.60 -1.82 -25.74
C THR A 22 -5.27 -1.29 -25.25
N SER A 23 -4.69 -0.37 -26.00
CA SER A 23 -3.63 0.51 -25.52
C SER A 23 -4.22 1.27 -24.35
N SER A 24 -4.25 0.66 -23.17
CA SER A 24 -4.80 1.34 -22.02
C SER A 24 -3.83 2.47 -21.67
N ILE A 25 -4.40 3.62 -21.32
CA ILE A 25 -3.67 4.67 -20.63
C ILE A 25 -4.30 4.76 -19.25
N LYS A 26 -3.45 4.92 -18.22
CA LYS A 26 -3.91 5.13 -16.86
C LYS A 26 -3.53 6.52 -16.40
N LEU A 27 -4.53 7.32 -16.06
CA LEU A 27 -4.38 8.68 -15.55
C LEU A 27 -4.22 8.67 -14.03
N ILE A 28 -3.35 9.55 -13.54
CA ILE A 28 -2.90 9.56 -12.14
C ILE A 28 -2.85 11.00 -11.64
N ARG A 29 -3.40 11.22 -10.44
CA ARG A 29 -3.28 12.48 -9.70
C ARG A 29 -2.01 12.45 -8.84
N GLY A 30 -1.07 13.34 -9.14
CA GLY A 30 0.26 13.39 -8.53
C GLY A 30 1.37 13.28 -9.58
N CYS A 31 2.52 13.94 -9.35
CA CYS A 31 3.64 13.92 -10.28
C CYS A 31 4.98 13.87 -9.52
N PRO A 32 5.86 12.87 -9.74
CA PRO A 32 7.14 12.79 -9.02
C PRO A 32 8.08 13.98 -9.29
N CYS A 33 7.90 14.67 -10.42
CA CYS A 33 8.66 15.87 -10.76
C CYS A 33 8.11 17.15 -10.10
N PHE A 34 6.92 17.13 -9.51
CA PHE A 34 6.35 18.30 -8.84
C PHE A 34 6.93 18.50 -7.44
N LYS A 35 7.40 19.71 -7.13
CA LYS A 35 8.00 20.10 -5.84
C LYS A 35 7.42 21.42 -5.34
N VAL A 36 7.26 21.52 -4.02
CA VAL A 36 6.82 22.75 -3.33
C VAL A 36 7.92 23.17 -2.37
N PHE A 37 8.39 24.42 -2.50
CA PHE A 37 9.42 25.01 -1.65
C PHE A 37 8.92 26.35 -1.10
N GLY A 38 8.27 26.31 0.07
CA GLY A 38 7.58 27.49 0.60
C GLY A 38 6.44 27.91 -0.33
N ASP A 39 6.48 29.13 -0.83
CA ASP A 39 5.49 29.66 -1.78
C ASP A 39 5.80 29.30 -3.24
N GLU A 40 6.99 28.76 -3.53
CA GLU A 40 7.43 28.42 -4.89
C GLU A 40 7.00 27.01 -5.29
N LYS A 41 6.43 26.86 -6.49
CA LYS A 41 6.03 25.59 -7.07
C LYS A 41 6.89 25.30 -8.29
N LEU A 42 7.60 24.18 -8.26
CA LEU A 42 8.60 23.83 -9.26
C LEU A 42 8.30 22.47 -9.91
N CYS A 43 8.53 22.37 -11.21
CA CYS A 43 8.65 21.11 -11.94
C CYS A 43 10.15 20.81 -12.15
N VAL A 44 10.62 19.72 -11.57
CA VAL A 44 12.00 19.23 -11.68
C VAL A 44 11.99 17.96 -12.53
N ASN A 45 12.12 18.12 -13.84
CA ASN A 45 12.16 17.01 -14.80
C ASN A 45 13.54 16.94 -15.45
N ASN A 46 14.25 15.82 -15.27
CA ASN A 46 15.60 15.61 -15.82
C ASN A 46 16.59 16.74 -15.50
N ASP A 47 16.69 17.14 -14.22
CA ASP A 47 17.53 18.25 -13.73
C ASP A 47 17.17 19.64 -14.33
N SER A 48 16.12 19.73 -15.15
CA SER A 48 15.54 20.99 -15.59
C SER A 48 14.52 21.45 -14.56
N VAL A 49 14.70 22.67 -14.06
CA VAL A 49 13.80 23.29 -13.07
C VAL A 49 12.97 24.36 -13.78
N LEU A 50 11.65 24.23 -13.66
CA LEU A 50 10.69 25.18 -14.19
C LEU A 50 9.78 25.65 -13.07
N GLU A 51 9.64 26.96 -12.91
CA GLU A 51 8.60 27.54 -12.08
C GLU A 51 7.25 27.35 -12.76
N ILE A 52 6.26 26.91 -12.00
CA ILE A 52 4.97 26.50 -12.55
C ILE A 52 3.79 27.05 -11.76
N ASP A 53 2.74 27.41 -12.49
CA ASP A 53 1.42 27.70 -11.96
C ASP A 53 0.66 26.37 -11.84
N ALA A 54 0.64 25.81 -10.63
CA ALA A 54 -0.02 24.55 -10.37
C ALA A 54 -1.54 24.72 -10.22
N ILE A 55 -2.30 23.97 -11.00
CA ILE A 55 -3.76 23.87 -10.96
C ILE A 55 -4.09 22.42 -10.59
N GLU A 56 -4.81 22.22 -9.50
CA GLU A 56 -5.28 20.89 -9.14
C GLU A 56 -6.50 20.52 -9.97
N ILE A 57 -6.35 19.51 -10.82
CA ILE A 57 -7.40 19.00 -11.70
C ILE A 57 -7.60 17.52 -11.40
N ASP A 58 -8.86 17.09 -11.29
CA ASP A 58 -9.22 15.68 -11.16
C ASP A 58 -8.92 14.93 -12.48
N PRO A 59 -8.23 13.78 -12.44
CA PRO A 59 -7.93 12.99 -13.65
C PRO A 59 -9.16 12.62 -14.49
N SER A 60 -10.35 12.52 -13.89
CA SER A 60 -11.60 12.26 -14.61
C SER A 60 -12.02 13.39 -15.56
N ILE A 61 -11.41 14.57 -15.45
CA ILE A 61 -11.66 15.72 -16.32
C ILE A 61 -11.05 15.52 -17.71
N TYR A 62 -10.10 14.60 -17.88
CA TYR A 62 -9.51 14.25 -19.18
C TYR A 62 -10.30 13.08 -19.80
N PRO A 63 -11.35 13.32 -20.61
CA PRO A 63 -12.31 12.30 -20.96
C PRO A 63 -11.77 11.45 -22.11
N PHE A 64 -11.77 10.12 -21.95
CA PHE A 64 -11.75 9.15 -23.06
C PHE A 64 -10.52 9.16 -23.98
N HIS A 65 -9.34 9.36 -23.41
CA HIS A 65 -8.10 9.25 -24.16
C HIS A 65 -7.54 7.83 -24.06
N SER A 66 -7.51 7.13 -25.20
CA SER A 66 -7.05 5.74 -25.29
C SER A 66 -5.65 5.61 -25.89
N ASN A 67 -5.00 6.72 -26.22
CA ASN A 67 -3.65 6.70 -26.77
C ASN A 67 -2.91 8.02 -26.49
N LYS A 68 -1.58 7.98 -26.62
CA LYS A 68 -0.69 9.09 -26.31
C LYS A 68 -1.02 10.35 -27.13
N ASP A 69 -1.35 10.18 -28.41
CA ASP A 69 -1.59 11.30 -29.33
C ASP A 69 -2.81 12.11 -28.89
N SER A 70 -3.86 11.43 -28.44
CA SER A 70 -5.06 12.08 -27.88
C SER A 70 -4.75 12.86 -26.59
N MET A 71 -3.78 12.39 -25.78
CA MET A 71 -3.36 13.08 -24.57
C MET A 71 -2.49 14.31 -24.79
N GLU A 72 -1.78 14.38 -25.92
CA GLU A 72 -1.04 15.59 -26.30
C GLU A 72 -2.00 16.77 -26.61
N GLU A 73 -3.26 16.50 -26.96
CA GLU A 73 -4.27 17.54 -27.19
C GLU A 73 -4.69 18.26 -25.90
N GLU A 74 -4.50 17.63 -24.73
CA GLU A 74 -4.79 18.19 -23.41
C GLU A 74 -3.64 19.02 -22.85
N ARG A 75 -2.59 19.23 -23.64
CA ARG A 75 -1.41 20.00 -23.21
C ARG A 75 -1.79 21.44 -22.89
N ALA A 76 -1.22 21.99 -21.82
CA ALA A 76 -1.43 23.38 -21.47
C ALA A 76 -0.88 24.30 -22.58
N THR A 77 -1.65 25.35 -22.90
CA THR A 77 -1.24 26.35 -23.89
C THR A 77 -0.07 27.21 -23.41
N ASP A 78 0.06 27.37 -22.08
CA ASP A 78 1.16 28.09 -21.44
C ASP A 78 2.16 27.10 -20.82
N GLY A 79 3.45 27.34 -21.07
CA GLY A 79 4.54 26.41 -20.72
C GLY A 79 4.83 26.33 -19.22
N ASN A 80 4.23 27.21 -18.41
CA ASN A 80 4.37 27.21 -16.96
C ASN A 80 3.17 26.57 -16.24
N VAL A 81 2.07 26.21 -16.92
CA VAL A 81 0.91 25.61 -16.25
C VAL A 81 1.16 24.12 -15.98
N CYS A 82 0.84 23.68 -14.77
CA CYS A 82 0.95 22.29 -14.34
C CYS A 82 -0.35 21.80 -13.70
N TYR A 83 -0.93 20.73 -14.22
CA TYR A 83 -2.16 20.11 -13.74
C TYR A 83 -1.92 19.06 -12.65
N VAL A 84 -0.65 18.88 -12.26
CA VAL A 84 -0.18 17.89 -11.28
C VAL A 84 -0.74 16.48 -11.59
N SER A 85 -0.85 16.17 -12.88
CA SER A 85 -1.44 14.94 -13.38
C SER A 85 -0.57 14.33 -14.47
N ILE A 86 -0.47 13.01 -14.45
CA ILE A 86 0.42 12.22 -15.30
C ILE A 86 -0.34 11.03 -15.88
N PHE A 87 0.20 10.41 -16.91
CA PHE A 87 -0.37 9.19 -17.45
C PHE A 87 0.69 8.13 -17.74
N ILE A 88 0.32 6.86 -17.54
CA ILE A 88 1.11 5.70 -17.94
C ILE A 88 0.65 5.28 -19.33
N ASN A 89 1.59 5.23 -20.26
CA ASN A 89 1.38 4.67 -21.58
C ASN A 89 1.86 3.20 -21.58
N TYR A 90 0.96 2.25 -21.35
CA TYR A 90 1.35 0.83 -21.28
C TYR A 90 2.07 0.29 -22.54
N PRO A 91 1.75 0.73 -23.78
CA PRO A 91 2.47 0.28 -24.96
C PRO A 91 3.99 0.51 -24.95
N ASP A 92 4.49 1.60 -24.36
CA ASP A 92 5.93 1.87 -24.24
C ASP A 92 6.45 1.83 -22.80
N ASN A 93 5.56 1.55 -21.84
CA ASN A 93 5.81 1.53 -20.41
C ASN A 93 6.45 2.84 -19.89
N LYS A 94 6.07 4.00 -20.45
CA LYS A 94 6.59 5.30 -20.01
C LYS A 94 5.52 6.14 -19.34
N VAL A 95 6.00 7.01 -18.46
CA VAL A 95 5.18 8.00 -17.77
C VAL A 95 5.30 9.35 -18.46
N TYR A 96 4.17 9.99 -18.68
CA TYR A 96 4.07 11.27 -19.37
C TYR A 96 3.38 12.33 -18.51
N CYS A 97 3.84 13.57 -18.59
CA CYS A 97 3.17 14.74 -18.02
C CYS A 97 2.00 15.15 -18.92
N ILE A 98 0.80 15.29 -18.37
CA ILE A 98 -0.36 15.76 -19.15
C ILE A 98 -0.17 17.20 -19.60
N SER A 99 0.27 18.08 -18.69
CA SER A 99 0.35 19.52 -18.97
C SER A 99 1.40 19.89 -20.01
N GLN A 100 2.47 19.11 -20.13
CA GLN A 100 3.61 19.43 -20.98
C GLN A 100 3.84 18.41 -22.10
N GLY A 101 3.20 17.24 -22.08
CA GLY A 101 3.43 16.13 -23.02
C GLY A 101 4.79 15.43 -22.87
N TRP A 102 5.60 15.84 -21.88
CA TRP A 102 6.96 15.32 -21.74
C TRP A 102 6.99 13.94 -21.10
N VAL A 103 7.92 13.10 -21.57
CA VAL A 103 8.33 11.91 -20.82
C VAL A 103 8.92 12.38 -19.50
N LEU A 104 8.45 11.80 -18.39
CA LEU A 104 9.01 12.06 -17.08
C LEU A 104 10.34 11.33 -16.93
N ARG A 105 11.32 12.06 -16.44
CA ARG A 105 12.70 11.64 -16.33
C ARG A 105 13.30 12.09 -15.01
N ILE A 106 14.04 11.20 -14.38
CA ILE A 106 14.81 11.47 -13.17
C ILE A 106 16.27 11.13 -13.50
N HIS A 107 17.19 12.09 -13.32
CA HIS A 107 18.62 11.90 -13.55
C HIS A 107 19.00 11.18 -14.86
N GLY A 108 18.45 11.64 -15.99
CA GLY A 108 18.75 11.11 -17.32
C GLY A 108 17.97 9.86 -17.72
N LYS A 109 17.16 9.28 -16.83
CA LYS A 109 16.44 8.03 -17.06
C LYS A 109 14.93 8.25 -17.10
N ASP A 110 14.27 7.58 -18.05
CA ASP A 110 12.80 7.57 -18.14
C ASP A 110 12.21 6.88 -16.91
N VAL A 111 11.17 7.47 -16.30
CA VAL A 111 10.40 6.80 -15.25
C VAL A 111 9.50 5.76 -15.92
N PRO A 112 9.66 4.46 -15.65
CA PRO A 112 8.80 3.45 -16.25
C PRO A 112 7.44 3.40 -15.55
N GLY A 113 6.41 3.02 -16.30
CA GLY A 113 5.06 2.87 -15.79
C GLY A 113 4.99 1.92 -14.60
N VAL A 114 5.67 0.78 -14.68
CA VAL A 114 5.73 -0.23 -13.60
C VAL A 114 6.24 0.33 -12.27
N ASP A 115 7.34 1.10 -12.26
CA ASP A 115 7.90 1.69 -11.03
C ASP A 115 6.91 2.71 -10.43
N LEU A 116 6.17 3.44 -11.28
CA LEU A 116 5.14 4.37 -10.84
C LEU A 116 3.91 3.66 -10.28
N GLU A 117 3.45 2.57 -10.90
CA GLU A 117 2.32 1.78 -10.37
C GLU A 117 2.64 1.20 -9.01
N ASP A 118 3.86 0.69 -8.85
CA ASP A 118 4.35 0.15 -7.59
C ASP A 118 4.41 1.25 -6.51
N ALA A 119 4.89 2.44 -6.88
CA ALA A 119 4.88 3.61 -6.00
C ALA A 119 3.45 4.01 -5.61
N MET A 120 2.51 4.01 -6.55
CA MET A 120 1.12 4.38 -6.29
C MET A 120 0.41 3.39 -5.39
N GLN A 121 0.58 2.10 -5.67
CA GLN A 121 0.00 1.03 -4.86
C GLN A 121 0.52 1.10 -3.43
N PHE A 122 1.79 1.47 -3.26
CA PHE A 122 2.35 1.69 -1.94
C PHE A 122 1.79 2.91 -1.22
N LEU A 123 1.71 4.06 -1.90
CA LEU A 123 1.31 5.31 -1.24
C LEU A 123 -0.21 5.40 -1.02
N SER A 124 -1.00 4.60 -1.72
CA SER A 124 -2.43 4.56 -1.53
C SER A 124 -2.80 3.73 -0.29
N THR A 125 -3.36 4.40 0.74
CA THR A 125 -4.00 3.74 1.88
C THR A 125 -5.47 3.38 1.63
N LYS A 126 -5.96 3.61 0.40
CA LYS A 126 -7.34 3.35 -0.07
C LYS A 126 -7.31 2.41 -1.28
N GLU A 127 -8.43 1.73 -1.54
CA GLU A 127 -8.66 1.00 -2.81
C GLU A 127 -8.25 1.88 -4.01
N ILE A 128 -7.54 1.25 -4.96
CA ILE A 128 -6.99 1.86 -6.18
C ILE A 128 -8.16 2.33 -7.08
N SER A 129 -8.78 3.43 -6.68
CA SER A 129 -9.60 4.26 -7.54
C SER A 129 -8.67 5.29 -8.20
N SER A 130 -9.01 5.72 -9.41
CA SER A 130 -8.27 6.68 -10.24
C SER A 130 -8.11 8.09 -9.62
N SER A 131 -8.52 8.28 -8.37
CA SER A 131 -8.60 9.55 -7.66
C SER A 131 -7.81 9.58 -6.34
N ALA A 132 -6.95 8.60 -6.05
CA ALA A 132 -6.08 8.69 -4.87
C ALA A 132 -5.14 9.89 -5.03
N GLU A 133 -5.24 10.86 -4.11
CA GLU A 133 -4.33 12.00 -4.04
C GLU A 133 -3.01 11.51 -3.44
N ILE A 134 -1.97 11.48 -4.26
CA ILE A 134 -0.67 10.93 -3.85
C ILE A 134 0.33 12.07 -3.70
N CYS A 135 0.99 12.12 -2.55
CA CYS A 135 2.07 13.06 -2.29
C CYS A 135 3.19 12.91 -3.35
N SER A 136 3.44 13.99 -4.09
CA SER A 136 4.43 14.05 -5.18
C SER A 136 5.87 13.83 -4.69
N GLU A 137 6.18 14.27 -3.47
CA GLU A 137 7.49 14.01 -2.85
C GLU A 137 7.67 12.54 -2.49
N CYS A 138 6.61 11.90 -1.97
CA CYS A 138 6.62 10.48 -1.65
C CYS A 138 6.79 9.62 -2.92
N LEU A 139 6.10 9.97 -4.02
CA LEU A 139 6.28 9.29 -5.32
C LEU A 139 7.72 9.33 -5.79
N TYR A 140 8.33 10.52 -5.74
CA TYR A 140 9.72 10.70 -6.14
C TYR A 140 10.68 9.86 -5.29
N LYS A 141 10.55 9.92 -3.96
CA LYS A 141 11.42 9.16 -3.05
C LYS A 141 11.27 7.66 -3.25
N PHE A 142 10.05 7.17 -3.43
CA PHE A 142 9.80 5.76 -3.71
C PHE A 142 10.51 5.33 -5.01
N ILE A 143 10.24 6.03 -6.11
CA ILE A 143 10.78 5.66 -7.44
C ILE A 143 12.31 5.67 -7.42
N LEU A 144 12.91 6.65 -6.75
CA LEU A 144 14.38 6.75 -6.66
C LEU A 144 14.98 5.62 -5.80
N THR A 145 14.29 5.21 -4.74
CA THR A 145 14.81 4.24 -3.75
C THR A 145 14.59 2.79 -4.19
N LEU A 146 13.42 2.52 -4.74
CA LEU A 146 12.90 1.17 -4.95
C LEU A 146 12.72 0.81 -6.42
N GLY A 147 12.75 1.79 -7.33
CA GLY A 147 12.70 1.51 -8.76
C GLY A 147 13.99 0.85 -9.25
N ASP A 148 13.87 -0.32 -9.87
CA ASP A 148 15.00 -1.05 -10.47
C ASP A 148 15.80 -0.18 -11.43
N THR A 149 15.11 0.72 -12.13
CA THR A 149 15.67 1.67 -13.10
C THR A 149 16.72 2.60 -12.49
N PHE A 150 16.58 2.93 -11.21
CA PHE A 150 17.38 3.94 -10.50
C PHE A 150 18.34 3.33 -9.48
N ALA A 151 18.44 1.99 -9.44
CA ALA A 151 19.25 1.25 -8.47
C ALA A 151 20.76 1.56 -8.54
N ASP A 152 21.28 2.12 -9.63
CA ASP A 152 22.69 2.53 -9.76
C ASP A 152 22.98 3.96 -9.28
N LEU A 153 21.95 4.77 -9.01
CA LEU A 153 22.10 6.17 -8.61
C LEU A 153 22.35 6.34 -7.10
N LEU A 154 22.01 5.32 -6.32
CA LEU A 154 22.18 5.32 -4.86
C LEU A 154 23.30 4.36 -4.47
N SER A 155 24.21 4.82 -3.61
CA SER A 155 25.13 3.92 -2.92
C SER A 155 24.37 2.92 -2.05
N GLU A 156 24.97 1.77 -1.73
CA GLU A 156 24.35 0.78 -0.83
C GLU A 156 23.94 1.38 0.51
N LYS A 157 24.70 2.37 0.99
CA LYS A 157 24.37 3.11 2.21
C LYS A 157 23.11 3.96 2.04
N GLU A 158 23.02 4.73 0.96
CA GLU A 158 21.84 5.56 0.67
C GLU A 158 20.59 4.70 0.48
N LYS A 159 20.70 3.57 -0.22
CA LYS A 159 19.61 2.59 -0.31
C LYS A 159 19.19 2.05 1.05
N THR A 160 20.17 1.64 1.86
CA THR A 160 19.94 1.12 3.21
C THR A 160 19.19 2.14 4.07
N ASP A 161 19.64 3.39 4.06
CA ASP A 161 19.07 4.46 4.87
C ASP A 161 17.64 4.82 4.41
N GLU A 162 17.39 4.88 3.09
CA GLU A 162 16.06 5.16 2.56
C GLU A 162 15.06 4.02 2.81
N VAL A 163 15.46 2.76 2.58
CA VAL A 163 14.61 1.59 2.90
C VAL A 163 14.27 1.56 4.40
N LYS A 164 15.23 1.85 5.29
CA LYS A 164 14.97 1.94 6.73
C LYS A 164 13.96 3.02 7.09
N LYS A 165 14.21 4.27 6.66
CA LYS A 165 13.31 5.41 6.93
C LYS A 165 11.89 5.09 6.49
N TYR A 166 11.79 4.41 5.36
CA TYR A 166 10.55 4.05 4.76
C TYR A 166 9.80 2.94 5.51
N VAL A 167 10.46 1.82 5.82
CA VAL A 167 9.87 0.75 6.64
C VAL A 167 9.49 1.29 8.02
N ASP A 168 10.30 2.20 8.59
CA ASP A 168 9.99 2.89 9.84
C ASP A 168 8.72 3.75 9.75
N LYS A 169 8.62 4.68 8.78
CA LYS A 169 7.44 5.54 8.61
C LYS A 169 6.18 4.70 8.41
N PHE A 170 6.29 3.68 7.58
CA PHE A 170 5.17 2.82 7.22
C PHE A 170 4.71 1.95 8.40
N SER A 171 5.63 1.30 9.11
CA SER A 171 5.31 0.50 10.31
C SER A 171 4.63 1.35 11.37
N LEU A 172 5.10 2.59 11.56
CA LEU A 172 4.53 3.52 12.52
C LEU A 172 3.10 3.94 12.12
N MET A 173 2.86 4.27 10.85
CA MET A 173 1.53 4.59 10.33
C MET A 173 0.53 3.45 10.60
N ILE A 174 0.93 2.20 10.36
CA ILE A 174 0.08 1.04 10.65
C ILE A 174 -0.18 0.92 12.16
N ALA A 175 0.85 1.04 13.00
CA ALA A 175 0.70 0.93 14.45
C ALA A 175 -0.29 1.99 15.00
N VAL A 176 -0.18 3.24 14.51
CA VAL A 176 -1.11 4.32 14.83
C VAL A 176 -2.53 3.94 14.42
N LYS A 177 -2.73 3.54 13.16
CA LYS A 177 -4.05 3.17 12.63
C LYS A 177 -4.67 1.99 13.38
N HIS A 178 -3.88 0.97 13.72
CA HIS A 178 -4.35 -0.17 14.51
C HIS A 178 -4.75 0.26 15.91
N SER A 179 -3.96 1.09 16.59
CA SER A 179 -4.30 1.60 17.92
C SER A 179 -5.59 2.44 17.95
N GLN A 180 -5.93 3.11 16.83
CA GLN A 180 -7.15 3.90 16.69
C GLN A 180 -8.38 3.05 16.34
N THR A 181 -8.18 1.90 15.69
CA THR A 181 -9.28 1.02 15.25
C THR A 181 -9.61 -0.04 16.31
N ASP A 182 -8.65 -0.43 17.14
CA ASP A 182 -8.86 -1.39 18.22
C ASP A 182 -9.45 -0.71 19.45
N GLN A 183 -10.67 -1.06 19.82
CA GLN A 183 -11.35 -0.47 20.98
C GLN A 183 -10.67 -0.75 22.32
N ARG A 184 -9.72 -1.69 22.34
CA ARG A 184 -8.96 -2.07 23.54
C ARG A 184 -7.55 -1.52 23.56
N MET A 185 -7.21 -0.68 22.58
CA MET A 185 -5.95 0.02 22.54
C MET A 185 -6.19 1.50 22.82
N ASP A 186 -5.27 2.09 23.59
CA ASP A 186 -5.16 3.52 23.68
C ASP A 186 -4.51 4.02 22.39
N SER A 187 -5.09 5.07 21.80
CA SER A 187 -4.48 5.75 20.65
C SER A 187 -3.05 6.15 21.01
N ILE A 188 -2.09 5.62 20.25
CA ILE A 188 -0.69 5.95 20.50
C ILE A 188 -0.31 7.29 19.90
N GLY A 189 -1.09 7.86 18.97
CA GLY A 189 -0.80 9.13 18.30
C GLY A 189 -1.67 9.34 17.07
N THR A 190 -1.31 10.30 16.22
CA THR A 190 -1.94 10.60 14.92
C THR A 190 -0.95 10.51 13.78
N GLU A 191 -1.44 10.46 12.53
CA GLU A 191 -0.57 10.49 11.34
C GLU A 191 0.21 11.83 11.26
N ASP A 192 -0.40 12.94 11.68
CA ASP A 192 0.23 14.26 11.71
C ASP A 192 1.43 14.30 12.70
N ASP A 193 1.31 13.64 13.85
CA ASP A 193 2.42 13.53 14.83
C ASP A 193 3.65 12.81 14.24
N ILE A 194 3.45 11.93 13.26
CA ILE A 194 4.53 11.23 12.56
C ILE A 194 5.33 12.22 11.70
N GLU A 195 4.63 13.14 11.02
CA GLU A 195 5.21 14.09 10.08
C GLU A 195 5.94 15.24 10.79
N GLU A 196 5.49 15.63 11.99
CA GLU A 196 6.15 16.63 12.83
C GLU A 196 7.46 16.15 13.50
N GLY A 197 7.82 14.86 13.32
CA GLY A 197 9.08 14.30 13.82
C GLY A 197 9.07 13.99 15.32
N VAL A 198 7.90 13.69 15.88
CA VAL A 198 7.75 13.22 17.27
C VAL A 198 8.51 11.91 17.50
N ASP A 199 8.85 11.58 18.75
CA ASP A 199 9.62 10.38 19.14
C ASP A 199 8.95 9.06 18.66
N HIS A 200 9.23 8.68 17.41
CA HIS A 200 8.72 7.49 16.72
C HIS A 200 8.95 6.21 17.52
N PHE A 201 10.03 6.17 18.28
CA PHE A 201 10.39 5.02 19.08
C PHE A 201 9.46 4.86 20.29
N GLN A 202 9.06 5.98 20.89
CA GLN A 202 8.09 5.97 21.97
C GLN A 202 6.72 5.46 21.51
N PHE A 203 6.26 5.84 20.31
CA PHE A 203 5.00 5.34 19.76
C PHE A 203 5.01 3.82 19.55
N LEU A 204 6.01 3.30 18.84
CA LEU A 204 6.13 1.85 18.62
C LEU A 204 6.28 1.08 19.94
N ARG A 205 7.01 1.63 20.92
CA ARG A 205 7.11 1.02 22.25
C ARG A 205 5.76 0.97 22.97
N ASN A 206 5.01 2.07 22.95
CA ASN A 206 3.67 2.11 23.56
C ASN A 206 2.76 1.06 22.90
N TYR A 207 2.83 0.94 21.58
CA TYR A 207 2.08 -0.07 20.85
C TYR A 207 2.48 -1.50 21.23
N LEU A 208 3.78 -1.78 21.31
CA LEU A 208 4.30 -3.09 21.75
C LEU A 208 3.87 -3.45 23.18
N VAL A 209 3.81 -2.47 24.09
CA VAL A 209 3.30 -2.69 25.45
C VAL A 209 1.83 -3.10 25.42
N GLN A 210 1.00 -2.40 24.65
CA GLN A 210 -0.42 -2.74 24.52
C GLN A 210 -0.64 -4.12 23.89
N LEU A 211 0.18 -4.51 22.91
CA LEU A 211 0.15 -5.87 22.37
C LEU A 211 0.46 -6.94 23.44
N LEU A 212 1.42 -6.69 24.34
CA LEU A 212 1.70 -7.60 25.46
C LEU A 212 0.52 -7.69 26.44
N GLU A 213 -0.16 -6.57 26.68
CA GLU A 213 -1.37 -6.55 27.52
C GLU A 213 -2.50 -7.36 26.89
N GLN A 214 -2.72 -7.23 25.57
CA GLN A 214 -3.69 -8.05 24.83
C GLN A 214 -3.33 -9.54 24.87
N GLN A 215 -2.06 -9.90 24.66
CA GLN A 215 -1.60 -11.29 24.76
C GLN A 215 -1.89 -11.88 26.14
N ASN A 216 -1.59 -11.15 27.21
CA ASN A 216 -1.88 -11.60 28.57
C ASN A 216 -3.38 -11.77 28.81
N TYR A 217 -4.19 -10.84 28.30
CA TYR A 217 -5.64 -10.94 28.39
C TYR A 217 -6.17 -12.21 27.68
N TRP A 218 -5.77 -12.45 26.42
CA TRP A 218 -6.28 -13.61 25.68
C TRP A 218 -5.82 -14.93 26.29
N ALA A 219 -4.60 -14.99 26.83
CA ALA A 219 -4.12 -16.15 27.57
C ALA A 219 -5.00 -16.43 28.81
N GLN A 220 -5.28 -15.40 29.62
CA GLN A 220 -6.15 -15.54 30.79
C GLN A 220 -7.58 -15.93 30.41
N PHE A 221 -8.13 -15.29 29.38
CA PHE A 221 -9.47 -15.60 28.87
C PHE A 221 -9.54 -17.03 28.33
N GLY A 222 -8.50 -17.49 27.63
CA GLY A 222 -8.37 -18.88 27.18
C GLY A 222 -8.38 -19.87 28.33
N ASP A 223 -7.62 -19.60 29.40
CA ASP A 223 -7.57 -20.44 30.61
C ASP A 223 -8.93 -20.48 31.35
N GLU A 224 -9.69 -19.38 31.34
CA GLU A 224 -11.05 -19.33 31.90
C GLU A 224 -12.01 -20.19 31.08
N LEU A 225 -11.99 -20.10 29.76
CA LEU A 225 -12.84 -20.90 28.88
C LEU A 225 -12.54 -22.40 28.95
N GLU A 226 -11.28 -22.76 29.17
CA GLU A 226 -10.87 -24.16 29.36
C GLU A 226 -11.43 -24.72 30.68
N LYS A 227 -11.43 -23.93 31.76
CA LYS A 227 -12.04 -24.31 33.05
C LYS A 227 -13.57 -24.42 32.99
N ASP A 228 -14.19 -23.54 32.21
CA ASP A 228 -15.64 -23.52 31.99
C ASP A 228 -16.11 -24.62 31.00
N GLU A 229 -15.18 -25.44 30.48
CA GLU A 229 -15.44 -26.50 29.49
C GLU A 229 -16.20 -26.00 28.25
N VAL A 230 -15.92 -24.74 27.84
CA VAL A 230 -16.54 -24.11 26.67
C VAL A 230 -16.13 -24.85 25.38
N ASP A 231 -16.98 -24.81 24.34
CA ASP A 231 -16.71 -25.40 23.03
C ASP A 231 -15.27 -25.11 22.55
N VAL A 232 -14.54 -26.18 22.22
CA VAL A 232 -13.17 -26.16 21.70
C VAL A 232 -13.01 -25.19 20.53
N TRP A 233 -14.06 -25.03 19.71
CA TRP A 233 -14.07 -24.09 18.59
C TRP A 233 -13.87 -22.63 19.02
N ILE A 234 -14.45 -22.22 20.15
CA ILE A 234 -14.26 -20.86 20.70
C ILE A 234 -12.89 -20.73 21.36
N GLN A 235 -12.45 -21.76 22.09
CA GLN A 235 -11.11 -21.77 22.69
C GLN A 235 -10.03 -21.62 21.61
N GLU A 236 -10.20 -22.27 20.45
CA GLU A 236 -9.32 -22.11 19.30
C GLU A 236 -9.33 -20.68 18.78
N LEU A 237 -10.50 -20.04 18.63
CA LEU A 237 -10.60 -18.64 18.20
C LEU A 237 -9.86 -17.69 19.15
N VAL A 238 -9.94 -17.89 20.47
CA VAL A 238 -9.20 -17.10 21.45
C VAL A 238 -7.69 -17.34 21.35
N ARG A 239 -7.25 -18.58 21.19
CA ARG A 239 -5.82 -18.90 20.97
C ARG A 239 -5.29 -18.30 19.66
N MET A 240 -6.12 -18.22 18.62
CA MET A 240 -5.77 -17.53 17.39
C MET A 240 -5.61 -16.02 17.59
N ARG A 241 -6.47 -15.38 18.38
CA ARG A 241 -6.30 -13.95 18.75
C ARG A 241 -4.99 -13.70 19.50
N GLU A 242 -4.68 -14.53 20.49
CA GLU A 242 -3.41 -14.45 21.22
C GLU A 242 -2.21 -14.61 20.27
N ARG A 243 -2.26 -15.62 19.39
CA ARG A 243 -1.20 -15.87 18.41
C ARG A 243 -1.02 -14.70 17.45
N LEU A 244 -2.11 -14.07 17.03
CA LEU A 244 -2.06 -12.90 16.16
C LEU A 244 -1.36 -11.73 16.84
N ASP A 245 -1.70 -11.41 18.10
CA ASP A 245 -1.04 -10.33 18.84
C ASP A 245 0.46 -10.64 19.07
N ARG A 246 0.85 -11.92 19.21
CA ARG A 246 2.26 -12.34 19.25
C ARG A 246 2.98 -12.11 17.92
N LEU A 247 2.33 -12.43 16.80
CA LEU A 247 2.91 -12.21 15.46
C LEU A 247 3.01 -10.71 15.16
N GLU A 248 2.00 -9.91 15.48
CA GLU A 248 2.06 -8.45 15.38
C GLU A 248 3.23 -7.91 16.23
N PHE A 249 3.38 -8.36 17.48
CA PHE A 249 4.50 -7.95 18.33
C PHE A 249 5.86 -8.29 17.70
N GLN A 250 5.98 -9.51 17.16
CA GLN A 250 7.20 -9.94 16.48
C GLN A 250 7.51 -9.06 15.26
N PHE A 251 6.51 -8.77 14.43
CA PHE A 251 6.65 -7.88 13.27
C PHE A 251 7.20 -6.51 13.69
N TYR A 252 6.56 -5.84 14.66
CA TYR A 252 7.00 -4.51 15.11
C TYR A 252 8.34 -4.52 15.86
N SER A 253 8.68 -5.62 16.52
CA SER A 253 10.00 -5.79 17.11
C SER A 253 11.09 -5.92 16.02
N GLN A 254 10.80 -6.65 14.95
CA GLN A 254 11.71 -6.80 13.80
C GLN A 254 11.90 -5.47 13.05
N THR A 255 10.83 -4.67 12.87
CA THR A 255 10.94 -3.36 12.21
C THR A 255 11.81 -2.39 13.01
N LEU A 256 11.72 -2.41 14.35
CA LEU A 256 12.62 -1.64 15.21
C LEU A 256 14.09 -2.05 15.07
N GLN A 257 14.36 -3.35 14.91
CA GLN A 257 15.72 -3.86 14.73
C GLN A 257 16.35 -3.42 13.40
N LEU A 258 15.56 -3.08 12.39
CA LEU A 258 16.10 -2.62 11.10
C LEU A 258 16.99 -1.38 11.25
N ARG A 259 16.69 -0.52 12.23
CA ARG A 259 17.43 0.73 12.48
C ARG A 259 18.91 0.48 12.73
N ASP A 260 19.22 -0.59 13.45
CA ASP A 260 20.57 -0.92 13.90
C ASP A 260 21.40 -1.67 12.82
N ILE A 261 20.79 -2.04 11.69
CA ILE A 261 21.45 -2.83 10.63
C ILE A 261 22.23 -1.94 9.68
N ASN A 262 23.55 -1.97 9.71
CA ASN A 262 24.36 -1.13 8.81
C ASN A 262 24.73 -1.82 7.48
N GLU A 263 24.49 -3.12 7.36
CA GLU A 263 24.85 -3.89 6.16
C GLU A 263 23.61 -4.18 5.32
N PHE A 264 23.65 -3.80 4.04
CA PHE A 264 22.54 -3.99 3.10
C PHE A 264 22.10 -5.46 2.99
N ASN A 265 23.03 -6.41 2.94
CA ASN A 265 22.69 -7.83 2.88
C ASN A 265 21.97 -8.35 4.13
N MET A 266 22.28 -7.81 5.32
CA MET A 266 21.55 -8.13 6.54
C MET A 266 20.17 -7.47 6.55
N LEU A 267 20.05 -6.27 5.99
CA LEU A 267 18.77 -5.57 5.82
C LEU A 267 17.83 -6.42 4.96
N ILE A 268 18.28 -6.89 3.79
CA ILE A 268 17.48 -7.75 2.91
C ILE A 268 16.99 -9.00 3.64
N LYS A 269 17.88 -9.72 4.34
CA LYS A 269 17.47 -10.91 5.13
C LYS A 269 16.44 -10.59 6.21
N MET A 270 16.56 -9.44 6.87
CA MET A 270 15.59 -9.04 7.88
C MET A 270 14.24 -8.65 7.25
N LEU A 271 14.25 -8.07 6.06
CA LEU A 271 13.03 -7.81 5.28
C LEU A 271 12.35 -9.12 4.85
N GLU A 272 13.10 -10.16 4.47
CA GLU A 272 12.55 -11.51 4.22
C GLU A 272 11.84 -12.09 5.47
N TYR A 273 12.40 -11.87 6.66
CA TYR A 273 11.75 -12.30 7.91
C TYR A 273 10.49 -11.48 8.22
N ILE A 274 10.52 -10.17 7.99
CA ILE A 274 9.37 -9.27 8.16
C ILE A 274 8.24 -9.65 7.20
N LEU A 275 8.58 -9.99 5.96
CA LEU A 275 7.68 -10.54 4.96
C LEU A 275 6.99 -11.80 5.46
N ARG A 276 7.76 -12.78 5.92
CA ARG A 276 7.18 -14.02 6.41
C ARG A 276 6.23 -13.79 7.59
N SER A 277 6.62 -12.94 8.54
CA SER A 277 5.74 -12.55 9.66
C SER A 277 4.44 -11.91 9.15
N SER A 278 4.53 -11.05 8.13
CA SER A 278 3.36 -10.39 7.52
C SER A 278 2.40 -11.38 6.85
N ASP A 279 2.94 -12.39 6.16
CA ASP A 279 2.15 -13.47 5.54
C ASP A 279 1.41 -14.31 6.59
N GLU A 280 2.12 -14.69 7.64
CA GLU A 280 1.53 -15.43 8.76
C GLU A 280 0.41 -14.63 9.45
N ILE A 281 0.58 -13.31 9.61
CA ILE A 281 -0.44 -12.40 10.14
C ILE A 281 -1.67 -12.37 9.25
N LEU A 282 -1.51 -12.22 7.93
CA LEU A 282 -2.64 -12.18 7.00
C LEU A 282 -3.43 -13.48 6.97
N ILE A 283 -2.75 -14.61 6.86
CA ILE A 283 -3.38 -15.94 6.85
C ILE A 283 -4.21 -16.12 8.13
N LEU A 284 -3.62 -15.81 9.28
CA LEU A 284 -4.27 -15.96 10.56
C LEU A 284 -5.44 -14.98 10.74
N ASN A 285 -5.28 -13.72 10.34
CA ASN A 285 -6.33 -12.70 10.36
C ASN A 285 -7.54 -13.12 9.51
N ASN A 286 -7.29 -13.64 8.30
CA ASN A 286 -8.35 -14.11 7.41
C ASN A 286 -9.13 -15.29 8.03
N GLU A 287 -8.42 -16.22 8.68
CA GLU A 287 -9.05 -17.32 9.36
C GLU A 287 -9.91 -16.83 10.55
N ILE A 288 -9.39 -15.92 11.38
CA ILE A 288 -10.13 -15.30 12.50
C ILE A 288 -11.38 -14.58 11.98
N HIS A 289 -11.24 -13.76 10.94
CA HIS A 289 -12.34 -13.01 10.35
C HIS A 289 -13.44 -13.91 9.81
N SER A 290 -13.06 -15.01 9.14
CA SER A 290 -14.00 -16.00 8.63
C SER A 290 -14.78 -16.69 9.75
N LYS A 291 -14.12 -16.99 10.88
CA LYS A 291 -14.75 -17.57 12.07
C LYS A 291 -15.71 -16.59 12.73
N ILE A 292 -15.32 -15.33 12.92
CA ILE A 292 -16.16 -14.27 13.51
C ILE A 292 -17.41 -14.00 12.64
N ARG A 293 -17.31 -14.07 11.31
CA ARG A 293 -18.46 -13.88 10.42
C ARG A 293 -19.36 -15.10 10.27
N SER A 294 -18.98 -16.25 10.80
CA SER A 294 -19.76 -17.47 10.69
C SER A 294 -21.10 -17.36 11.43
N SER A 295 -22.13 -18.05 10.95
CA SER A 295 -23.43 -18.13 11.64
C SER A 295 -23.29 -18.69 13.06
N LYS A 296 -22.36 -19.63 13.25
CA LYS A 296 -22.03 -20.22 14.56
C LYS A 296 -21.60 -19.13 15.56
N PHE A 297 -20.76 -18.19 15.15
CA PHE A 297 -20.33 -17.09 16.02
C PHE A 297 -21.47 -16.14 16.36
N GLN A 298 -22.30 -15.78 15.37
CA GLN A 298 -23.45 -14.89 15.57
C GLN A 298 -24.44 -15.46 16.60
N GLU A 299 -24.73 -16.76 16.52
CA GLU A 299 -25.56 -17.47 17.50
C GLU A 299 -24.95 -17.43 18.91
N LEU A 300 -23.64 -17.64 19.02
CA LEU A 300 -22.93 -17.63 20.32
C LEU A 300 -22.90 -16.24 20.96
N THR A 301 -22.66 -15.18 20.20
CA THR A 301 -22.69 -13.81 20.72
C THR A 301 -24.08 -13.35 21.15
N GLY A 302 -25.14 -13.96 20.61
CA GLY A 302 -26.51 -13.74 21.08
C GLY A 302 -26.83 -14.44 22.40
N THR A 303 -25.97 -15.37 22.84
CA THR A 303 -26.21 -16.23 24.01
C THR A 303 -25.28 -15.90 25.17
N ASP A 304 -24.05 -15.48 24.90
CA ASP A 304 -23.05 -15.13 25.91
C ASP A 304 -22.33 -13.83 25.53
N GLU A 305 -22.55 -12.79 26.32
CA GLU A 305 -22.00 -11.45 26.09
C GLU A 305 -20.47 -11.43 26.18
N ARG A 306 -19.84 -12.40 26.86
CA ARG A 306 -18.37 -12.50 26.95
C ARG A 306 -17.69 -12.62 25.59
N PHE A 307 -18.40 -13.09 24.56
CA PHE A 307 -17.88 -13.24 23.21
C PHE A 307 -18.05 -12.01 22.32
N GLN A 308 -18.77 -10.97 22.75
CA GLN A 308 -18.95 -9.74 21.96
C GLN A 308 -17.60 -9.08 21.64
N ILE A 309 -16.64 -9.16 22.58
CA ILE A 309 -15.28 -8.63 22.43
C ILE A 309 -14.50 -9.26 21.26
N LEU A 310 -14.83 -10.49 20.87
CA LEU A 310 -14.25 -11.13 19.69
C LEU A 310 -14.86 -10.56 18.41
N GLY A 311 -16.12 -10.13 18.44
CA GLY A 311 -16.82 -9.51 17.31
C GLY A 311 -16.31 -8.11 16.98
N GLU A 312 -15.88 -7.36 17.99
CA GLU A 312 -15.28 -6.02 17.84
C GLU A 312 -14.03 -6.05 16.95
N TYR A 313 -13.33 -7.18 16.88
CA TYR A 313 -12.16 -7.34 16.01
C TYR A 313 -12.49 -7.30 14.50
N ALA A 314 -13.75 -7.45 14.09
CA ALA A 314 -14.12 -7.48 12.67
C ALA A 314 -13.75 -6.20 11.90
N GLU A 315 -13.73 -5.05 12.58
CA GLU A 315 -13.32 -3.77 11.98
C GLU A 315 -11.80 -3.69 11.85
N LYS A 316 -11.06 -3.97 12.94
CA LYS A 316 -9.59 -4.04 12.93
C LYS A 316 -9.08 -5.05 11.90
N SER A 317 -9.76 -6.19 11.75
CA SER A 317 -9.38 -7.25 10.80
C SER A 317 -9.29 -6.76 9.35
N ARG A 318 -10.20 -5.88 8.91
CA ARG A 318 -10.14 -5.29 7.56
C ARG A 318 -8.94 -4.36 7.40
N THR A 319 -8.64 -3.58 8.44
CA THR A 319 -7.48 -2.69 8.46
C THR A 319 -6.17 -3.49 8.42
N VAL A 320 -6.09 -4.59 9.19
CA VAL A 320 -4.96 -5.52 9.19
C VAL A 320 -4.77 -6.16 7.80
N GLU A 321 -5.85 -6.66 7.19
CA GLU A 321 -5.82 -7.28 5.86
C GLU A 321 -5.28 -6.32 4.79
N HIS A 322 -5.80 -5.10 4.75
CA HIS A 322 -5.35 -4.07 3.82
C HIS A 322 -3.87 -3.71 4.05
N ASN A 323 -3.48 -3.45 5.30
CA ASN A 323 -2.16 -2.92 5.60
C ASN A 323 -1.04 -3.97 5.42
N PHE A 324 -1.23 -5.20 5.91
CA PHE A 324 -0.25 -6.27 5.73
C PHE A 324 -0.27 -6.85 4.30
N GLY A 325 -1.41 -6.80 3.60
CA GLY A 325 -1.50 -7.14 2.18
C GLY A 325 -0.61 -6.24 1.33
N ASN A 326 -0.63 -4.93 1.60
CA ASN A 326 0.26 -3.98 0.96
C ASN A 326 1.73 -4.30 1.30
N ILE A 327 2.07 -4.55 2.57
CA ILE A 327 3.45 -4.91 2.97
C ILE A 327 3.99 -6.09 2.14
N LEU A 328 3.22 -7.17 2.04
CA LEU A 328 3.66 -8.37 1.35
C LEU A 328 3.91 -8.11 -0.13
N GLN A 329 2.97 -7.46 -0.82
CA GLN A 329 3.11 -7.19 -2.25
C GLN A 329 4.34 -6.34 -2.55
N ILE A 330 4.70 -5.44 -1.65
CA ILE A 330 5.78 -4.48 -1.82
C ILE A 330 7.13 -5.08 -1.46
N LEU A 331 7.24 -5.66 -0.25
CA LEU A 331 8.50 -6.23 0.19
C LEU A 331 8.88 -7.48 -0.65
N THR A 332 7.92 -8.21 -1.24
CA THR A 332 8.22 -9.37 -2.12
C THR A 332 8.86 -8.95 -3.45
N LYS A 333 8.80 -7.66 -3.79
CA LYS A 333 9.43 -7.09 -4.98
C LYS A 333 10.84 -6.52 -4.71
N LEU A 334 11.25 -6.41 -3.45
CA LEU A 334 12.64 -6.14 -3.04
C LEU A 334 13.51 -7.38 -3.23
#